data_AF-W7UVV0-F1
#
_entry.id   AF-W7UVV0-F1
#
_cell.length_a   1.000
_cell.length_b   1.000
_cell.length_c   1.000
_cell.angle_alpha   90.00
_cell.angle_beta   90.00
_cell.angle_gamma   90.00
#
_symmetry.space_group_name_H-M   'P 1'
#
loop_
_entity.id
_entity.type
_entity.pdbx_description
1 polymer ?
#
loop_
_entity_poly.entity_id
_entity_poly.type
_entity_poly.pdbx_seq_one_letter_code
_entity_poly.pdbx_strand_id
1 'polypeptide(L)'
;MDFEEEYKKNRTAMKRCRKTETASFIVLAANIAISIWLLVAAVISGEVLVLIASVLGLAASALGILGLYKKDSAIAIAAGVFLIAEMGIMFFADGPDLIGVLEVAVFGYFAAANFLNIKKYRWLEQQDGFPNFEPRLKEYDMDRAQRNIKDPYARKMEEMKKNNASAGHMDEL
;
A
#
# COMPACT_ATOMS: atom_id res chain seq x y z
N MET A 1 -23.47 12.20 8.45
CA MET A 1 -22.65 11.27 7.64
C MET A 1 -22.11 10.25 8.63
N ASP A 2 -22.41 8.97 8.46
CA ASP A 2 -22.15 7.95 9.47
C ASP A 2 -20.66 7.54 9.44
N PHE A 3 -19.82 8.33 10.11
CA PHE A 3 -18.36 8.17 10.12
C PHE A 3 -17.93 6.76 10.58
N GLU A 4 -18.76 6.12 11.40
CA GLU A 4 -18.49 4.77 11.91
C GLU A 4 -18.58 3.71 10.80
N GLU A 5 -19.54 3.86 9.86
CA GLU A 5 -19.66 2.97 8.71
C GLU A 5 -18.48 3.12 7.74
N GLU A 6 -18.04 4.36 7.48
CA GLU A 6 -16.90 4.65 6.62
C GLU A 6 -15.60 4.09 7.21
N TYR A 7 -15.39 4.27 8.52
CA TYR A 7 -14.24 3.72 9.24
C TYR A 7 -14.24 2.19 9.25
N LYS A 8 -15.41 1.57 9.44
CA LYS A 8 -15.57 0.10 9.37
C LYS A 8 -15.24 -0.43 7.96
N LYS A 9 -15.67 0.27 6.92
CA LYS A 9 -15.34 -0.06 5.52
C LYS A 9 -13.84 0.06 5.25
N ASN A 10 -13.21 1.16 5.68
CA ASN A 10 -11.78 1.40 5.49
C ASN A 10 -10.91 0.42 6.28
N ARG A 11 -11.29 0.08 7.51
CA ARG A 11 -10.63 -0.97 8.32
C ARG A 11 -10.71 -2.35 7.66
N THR A 12 -11.86 -2.68 7.07
CA THR A 12 -12.03 -3.94 6.34
C THR A 12 -11.18 -3.98 5.08
N ALA A 13 -11.11 -2.87 4.34
CA ALA A 13 -10.22 -2.73 3.19
C ALA A 13 -8.74 -2.87 3.61
N MET A 14 -8.33 -2.24 4.71
CA MET A 14 -6.97 -2.32 5.24
C MET A 14 -6.58 -3.76 5.65
N LYS A 15 -7.51 -4.49 6.30
CA LYS A 15 -7.31 -5.92 6.60
C LYS A 15 -7.14 -6.76 5.34
N ARG A 16 -7.92 -6.49 4.27
CA ARG A 16 -7.74 -7.16 2.98
C ARG A 16 -6.37 -6.82 2.38
N CYS A 17 -5.96 -5.56 2.43
CA CYS A 17 -4.66 -5.14 1.92
C CYS A 17 -3.49 -5.87 2.59
N ARG A 18 -3.52 -6.02 3.92
CA ARG A 18 -2.51 -6.79 4.66
C ARG A 18 -2.52 -8.27 4.32
N LYS A 19 -3.70 -8.88 4.13
CA LYS A 19 -3.80 -10.29 3.71
C LYS A 19 -3.21 -10.51 2.32
N THR A 20 -3.57 -9.65 1.36
CA THR A 20 -3.02 -9.71 -0.01
C THR A 20 -1.51 -9.52 0.00
N GLU A 21 -1.00 -8.56 0.78
CA GLU A 21 0.44 -8.34 0.94
C GLU A 21 1.15 -9.57 1.51
N THR A 22 0.62 -10.18 2.56
CA THR A 22 1.18 -11.42 3.15
C THR A 22 1.20 -12.55 2.13
N ALA A 23 0.11 -12.73 1.38
CA ALA A 23 0.05 -13.74 0.33
C ALA A 23 1.06 -13.48 -0.79
N SER A 24 1.18 -12.22 -1.25
CA SER A 24 2.19 -11.82 -2.23
C SER A 24 3.61 -12.08 -1.73
N PHE A 25 3.92 -11.80 -0.46
CA PHE A 25 5.23 -12.13 0.11
C PHE A 25 5.54 -13.62 0.06
N ILE A 26 4.57 -14.48 0.40
CA ILE A 26 4.74 -15.94 0.35
C ILE A 26 5.00 -16.41 -1.08
N VAL A 27 4.24 -15.89 -2.06
CA VAL A 27 4.40 -16.24 -3.48
C VAL A 27 5.77 -15.81 -4.01
N LEU A 28 6.22 -14.59 -3.70
CA LEU A 28 7.53 -14.12 -4.13
C LEU A 28 8.67 -14.89 -3.46
N ALA A 29 8.52 -15.29 -2.18
CA ALA A 29 9.49 -16.14 -1.50
C ALA A 29 9.56 -17.55 -2.12
N ALA A 30 8.42 -18.12 -2.49
CA ALA A 30 8.37 -19.39 -3.22
C ALA A 30 9.05 -19.26 -4.60
N ASN A 31 8.81 -18.16 -5.32
CA ASN A 31 9.47 -17.92 -6.60
C ASN A 31 10.99 -17.83 -6.44
N ILE A 32 11.49 -17.14 -5.41
CA ILE A 32 12.94 -17.11 -5.12
C ILE A 32 13.50 -18.52 -4.95
N ALA A 33 12.83 -19.39 -4.21
CA ALA A 33 13.29 -20.77 -4.03
C ALA A 33 13.35 -21.54 -5.36
N ILE A 34 12.33 -21.39 -6.21
CA ILE A 34 12.27 -22.01 -7.54
C ILE A 34 13.36 -21.44 -8.45
N SER A 35 13.52 -20.12 -8.50
CA SER A 35 14.55 -19.48 -9.33
C SER A 35 15.97 -19.85 -8.88
N ILE A 36 16.23 -20.01 -7.58
CA ILE A 36 17.53 -20.53 -7.08
C ILE A 36 17.75 -21.97 -7.56
N TRP A 37 16.72 -22.82 -7.47
CA TRP A 37 16.82 -24.19 -7.94
C TRP A 37 17.12 -24.25 -9.45
N LEU A 38 16.39 -23.48 -10.25
CA LEU A 38 16.58 -23.36 -11.70
C LEU A 38 17.97 -22.80 -12.03
N LEU A 39 18.47 -21.84 -11.25
CA LEU A 39 19.82 -21.30 -11.41
C LEU A 39 20.87 -22.40 -11.25
N VAL A 40 20.76 -23.22 -10.20
CA VAL A 40 21.67 -24.35 -9.97
C VAL A 40 21.57 -25.38 -11.11
N ALA A 41 20.35 -25.72 -11.52
CA ALA A 41 20.11 -26.65 -12.61
C ALA A 41 20.72 -26.15 -13.93
N ALA A 42 20.52 -24.87 -14.27
CA ALA A 42 21.04 -24.25 -15.48
C ALA A 42 22.58 -24.18 -15.51
N VAL A 43 23.22 -23.95 -14.36
CA VAL A 43 24.69 -23.97 -14.25
C VAL A 43 25.24 -25.37 -14.51
N ILE A 44 24.52 -26.41 -14.07
CA ILE A 44 24.92 -27.81 -14.29
C ILE A 44 24.66 -28.25 -15.74
N SER A 45 23.51 -27.91 -16.31
CA SER A 45 23.13 -28.30 -17.68
C SER A 45 23.80 -27.46 -18.76
N GLY A 46 24.25 -26.25 -18.44
CA GLY A 46 24.80 -25.28 -19.39
C GLY A 46 23.73 -24.57 -20.23
N GLU A 47 22.45 -24.67 -19.86
CA GLU A 47 21.35 -24.09 -20.63
C GLU A 47 21.19 -22.59 -20.36
N VAL A 48 21.58 -21.79 -21.35
CA VAL A 48 21.61 -20.33 -21.25
C VAL A 48 20.22 -19.71 -21.06
N LEU A 49 19.18 -20.28 -21.68
CA LEU A 49 17.81 -19.75 -21.56
C LEU A 49 17.27 -19.92 -20.13
N VAL A 50 17.44 -21.09 -19.53
CA VAL A 50 17.06 -21.37 -18.15
C VAL A 50 17.87 -20.50 -17.18
N LEU A 51 19.16 -20.27 -17.47
CA LEU A 51 20.00 -19.35 -16.71
C LEU A 51 19.41 -17.92 -16.73
N ILE A 52 19.05 -17.40 -17.90
CA ILE A 52 18.46 -16.05 -18.02
C ILE A 52 17.11 -15.99 -17.28
N ALA A 53 16.24 -16.98 -17.47
CA ALA A 53 14.95 -17.05 -16.79
C ALA A 53 15.10 -17.02 -15.27
N SER A 54 16.03 -17.82 -14.72
CA SER A 54 16.29 -17.86 -13.28
C SER A 54 16.74 -16.51 -12.71
N VAL A 55 17.60 -15.77 -13.43
CA VAL A 55 18.04 -14.43 -13.03
C VAL A 55 16.89 -13.42 -13.06
N LEU A 56 16.04 -13.50 -14.09
CA LEU A 56 14.86 -12.65 -14.21
C LEU A 56 13.86 -12.92 -13.08
N GLY A 57 13.62 -14.17 -12.70
CA GLY A 57 12.74 -14.53 -11.58
C GLY A 57 13.24 -14.05 -10.22
N LEU A 58 14.56 -14.11 -9.99
CA LEU A 58 15.19 -13.51 -8.81
C LEU A 58 15.01 -12.00 -8.79
N ALA A 59 15.26 -11.32 -9.93
CA ALA A 59 15.11 -9.88 -10.04
C ALA A 59 13.64 -9.45 -9.86
N ALA A 60 12.70 -10.14 -10.49
CA ALA A 60 11.27 -9.94 -10.36
C ALA A 60 10.83 -10.05 -8.90
N SER A 61 11.31 -11.07 -8.20
CA SER A 61 10.94 -11.32 -6.80
C SER A 61 11.53 -10.28 -5.85
N ALA A 62 12.80 -9.92 -6.04
CA ALA A 62 13.47 -8.88 -5.26
C ALA A 62 12.78 -7.52 -5.43
N LEU A 63 12.46 -7.13 -6.68
CA LEU A 63 11.74 -5.89 -6.96
C LEU A 63 10.30 -5.96 -6.45
N GLY A 64 9.63 -7.12 -6.56
CA GLY A 64 8.27 -7.31 -6.05
C GLY A 64 8.19 -7.10 -4.54
N ILE A 65 9.15 -7.66 -3.79
CA ILE A 65 9.30 -7.45 -2.35
C ILE A 65 9.58 -5.98 -2.03
N LEU A 66 10.51 -5.36 -2.77
CA LEU A 66 10.87 -3.96 -2.57
C LEU A 66 9.68 -3.02 -2.86
N GLY A 67 8.91 -3.29 -3.91
CA GLY A 67 7.71 -2.54 -4.29
C GLY A 67 6.59 -2.69 -3.25
N LEU A 68 6.40 -3.89 -2.70
CA LEU A 68 5.49 -4.12 -1.58
C LEU A 68 5.89 -3.36 -0.32
N TYR A 69 7.18 -3.40 0.02
CA TYR A 69 7.70 -2.74 1.23
C TYR A 69 7.62 -1.22 1.12
N LYS A 70 8.05 -0.64 -0.01
CA LYS A 70 8.04 0.81 -0.27
C LYS A 70 6.67 1.35 -0.68
N LYS A 71 5.69 0.47 -0.92
CA LYS A 71 4.38 0.83 -1.51
C LYS A 71 4.57 1.63 -2.81
N ASP A 72 5.50 1.21 -3.65
CA ASP A 72 5.86 1.87 -4.91
C ASP A 72 5.32 1.11 -6.11
N SER A 73 4.38 1.75 -6.81
CA SER A 73 3.75 1.21 -8.01
C SER A 73 4.72 1.05 -9.17
N ALA A 74 5.72 1.92 -9.32
CA ALA A 74 6.68 1.82 -10.42
C ALA A 74 7.58 0.59 -10.26
N ILE A 75 8.06 0.35 -9.04
CA ILE A 75 8.85 -0.84 -8.70
C ILE A 75 8.01 -2.11 -8.85
N ALA A 76 6.75 -2.08 -8.43
CA ALA A 76 5.84 -3.21 -8.61
C ALA A 76 5.53 -3.51 -10.09
N ILE A 77 5.42 -2.49 -10.94
CA ILE A 77 5.29 -2.67 -12.39
C ILE A 77 6.57 -3.28 -12.96
N ALA A 78 7.74 -2.75 -12.58
CA ALA A 78 9.02 -3.30 -13.04
C ALA A 78 9.16 -4.78 -12.67
N ALA A 79 8.80 -5.14 -11.43
CA ALA A 79 8.75 -6.54 -10.98
C ALA A 79 7.84 -7.40 -11.88
N GLY A 80 6.64 -6.91 -12.20
CA GLY A 80 5.72 -7.60 -13.12
C GLY A 80 6.28 -7.77 -14.54
N VAL A 81 7.01 -6.78 -15.06
CA VAL A 81 7.66 -6.85 -16.38
C VAL A 81 8.74 -7.92 -16.39
N PHE A 82 9.61 -7.96 -15.37
CA PHE A 82 10.64 -9.01 -15.26
C PHE A 82 10.02 -10.40 -15.15
N LEU A 83 8.93 -10.52 -14.40
CA LEU A 83 8.22 -11.78 -14.25
C LEU A 83 7.66 -12.23 -15.60
N ILE A 84 6.94 -11.37 -16.32
CA ILE A 84 6.44 -11.69 -17.68
C ILE A 84 7.58 -12.10 -18.63
N ALA A 85 8.73 -11.43 -18.55
CA ALA A 85 9.90 -11.77 -19.37
C ALA A 85 10.46 -13.16 -19.04
N GLU A 86 10.60 -13.49 -17.75
CA GLU A 86 10.95 -14.85 -17.28
C GLU A 86 9.99 -15.89 -17.86
N MET A 87 8.68 -15.65 -17.74
CA MET A 87 7.66 -16.59 -18.22
C MET A 87 7.72 -16.77 -19.73
N GLY A 88 7.92 -15.68 -20.47
CA GLY A 88 8.06 -15.74 -21.92
C GLY A 88 9.21 -16.65 -22.32
N ILE A 89 10.37 -16.52 -21.66
CA ILE A 89 11.54 -17.36 -21.96
C ILE A 89 11.24 -18.84 -21.66
N MET A 90 10.68 -19.15 -20.50
CA MET A 90 10.35 -20.54 -20.12
C MET A 90 9.32 -21.15 -21.07
N PHE A 91 8.29 -20.38 -21.46
CA PHE A 91 7.22 -20.84 -22.35
C PHE A 91 7.68 -21.10 -23.79
N PHE A 92 8.69 -20.36 -24.27
CA PHE A 92 9.25 -20.57 -25.62
C PHE A 92 10.44 -21.54 -25.64
N ALA A 93 11.06 -21.85 -24.51
CA ALA A 93 12.18 -22.79 -24.42
C ALA A 93 11.73 -24.25 -24.57
N ASP A 94 10.72 -24.67 -23.80
CA ASP A 94 10.22 -26.06 -23.79
C ASP A 94 8.83 -26.23 -24.47
N GLY A 95 8.23 -25.12 -24.91
CA GLY A 95 6.90 -25.09 -25.51
C GLY A 95 5.76 -24.96 -24.49
N PRO A 96 4.52 -24.74 -24.94
CA PRO A 96 3.38 -24.52 -24.06
C PRO A 96 2.99 -25.82 -23.34
N ASP A 97 3.31 -25.89 -22.05
CA ASP A 97 2.87 -26.97 -21.16
C ASP A 97 1.80 -26.48 -20.17
N LEU A 98 1.04 -27.42 -19.60
CA LEU A 98 -0.06 -27.08 -18.68
C LEU A 98 0.46 -26.38 -17.42
N ILE A 99 1.67 -26.74 -16.97
CA ILE A 99 2.29 -26.20 -15.75
C ILE A 99 2.72 -24.75 -16.00
N GLY A 100 3.37 -24.44 -17.11
CA GLY A 100 3.74 -23.08 -17.48
C GLY A 100 2.53 -22.17 -17.66
N VAL A 101 1.43 -22.64 -18.27
CA VAL A 101 0.18 -21.84 -18.35
C VAL A 101 -0.37 -21.52 -16.95
N LEU A 102 -0.36 -22.50 -16.04
CA LEU A 102 -0.85 -22.33 -14.68
C LEU A 102 0.06 -21.38 -13.89
N GLU A 103 1.36 -21.47 -14.09
CA GLU A 103 2.34 -20.54 -13.54
C GLU A 103 2.03 -19.09 -13.99
N VAL A 104 1.79 -18.89 -15.30
CA VAL A 104 1.46 -17.56 -15.86
C VAL A 104 0.22 -16.99 -15.22
N ALA A 105 -0.82 -17.82 -15.08
CA ALA A 105 -2.07 -17.40 -14.46
C ALA A 105 -1.87 -17.00 -12.99
N VAL A 106 -1.14 -17.79 -12.22
CA VAL A 106 -0.90 -17.52 -10.78
C VAL A 106 -0.07 -16.26 -10.61
N PHE A 107 1.10 -16.16 -11.23
CA PHE A 107 1.96 -15.01 -11.03
C PHE A 107 1.42 -13.73 -11.67
N GLY A 108 0.77 -13.83 -12.83
CA GLY A 108 0.06 -12.71 -13.46
C GLY A 108 -1.04 -12.16 -12.55
N TYR A 109 -1.82 -13.05 -11.92
CA TYR A 109 -2.82 -12.66 -10.93
C TYR A 109 -2.18 -11.93 -9.74
N PHE A 110 -1.09 -12.46 -9.17
CA PHE A 110 -0.42 -11.84 -8.02
C PHE A 110 0.25 -10.51 -8.36
N ALA A 111 0.82 -10.35 -9.55
CA ALA A 111 1.38 -9.08 -10.02
C ALA A 111 0.29 -8.00 -10.13
N ALA A 112 -0.86 -8.33 -10.74
CA ALA A 112 -2.00 -7.42 -10.84
C ALA A 112 -2.59 -7.10 -9.45
N ALA A 113 -2.77 -8.12 -8.61
CA ALA A 113 -3.28 -7.95 -7.25
C ALA A 113 -2.36 -7.06 -6.40
N ASN A 114 -1.05 -7.21 -6.54
CA ASN A 114 -0.06 -6.37 -5.85
C ASN A 114 -0.16 -4.90 -6.27
N PHE A 115 -0.23 -4.62 -7.57
CA PHE A 115 -0.41 -3.26 -8.07
C PHE A 115 -1.70 -2.61 -7.56
N LEU A 116 -2.82 -3.34 -7.64
CA LEU A 116 -4.11 -2.86 -7.11
C LEU A 116 -4.07 -2.66 -5.60
N ASN A 117 -3.35 -3.53 -4.88
CA ASN A 117 -3.18 -3.43 -3.44
C ASN A 117 -2.40 -2.17 -3.04
N ILE A 118 -1.30 -1.86 -3.74
CA ILE A 118 -0.51 -0.64 -3.51
C ILE A 118 -1.36 0.60 -3.78
N LYS A 119 -2.11 0.62 -4.89
CA LYS A 119 -3.03 1.73 -5.20
C LYS A 119 -4.09 1.89 -4.11
N LYS A 120 -4.66 0.79 -3.63
CA LYS A 120 -5.67 0.81 -2.56
C LYS A 120 -5.07 1.26 -1.22
N TYR A 121 -3.84 0.86 -0.92
CA TYR A 121 -3.11 1.30 0.27
C TYR A 121 -2.88 2.82 0.25
N ARG A 122 -2.37 3.36 -0.86
CA ARG A 122 -2.19 4.82 -1.02
C ARG A 122 -3.50 5.59 -0.93
N TRP A 123 -4.59 5.03 -1.45
CA TRP A 123 -5.92 5.64 -1.29
C TRP A 123 -6.37 5.65 0.18
N LEU A 124 -6.10 4.56 0.93
CA LEU A 124 -6.41 4.47 2.37
C LEU A 124 -5.56 5.44 3.21
N GLU A 125 -4.31 5.67 2.81
CA GLU A 125 -3.40 6.64 3.45
C GLU A 125 -3.91 8.08 3.39
N GLN A 126 -4.68 8.42 2.35
CA GLN A 126 -5.33 9.72 2.20
C GLN A 126 -6.62 9.88 3.02
N GLN A 127 -7.09 8.82 3.67
CA GLN A 127 -8.34 8.86 4.45
C GLN A 127 -8.07 9.21 5.92
N ASP A 128 -9.01 9.94 6.54
CA ASP A 128 -8.97 10.25 7.96
C ASP A 128 -8.92 8.98 8.82
N GLY A 129 -8.09 9.01 9.86
CA GLY A 129 -7.96 7.92 10.83
C GLY A 129 -7.04 6.79 10.39
N PHE A 130 -6.40 6.87 9.21
CA PHE A 130 -5.32 5.96 8.84
C PHE A 130 -4.21 5.96 9.91
N PRO A 131 -3.59 4.81 10.23
CA PRO A 131 -3.80 3.47 9.65
C PRO A 131 -4.87 2.62 10.36
N ASN A 132 -5.33 3.00 11.55
CA ASN A 132 -6.14 2.12 12.41
C ASN A 132 -7.66 2.30 12.22
N PHE A 133 -8.08 3.44 11.67
CA PHE A 133 -9.47 3.85 11.48
C PHE A 133 -10.27 3.69 12.78
N GLU A 134 -9.87 4.41 13.82
CA GLU A 134 -10.52 4.39 15.13
C GLU A 134 -11.54 5.52 15.28
N PRO A 135 -12.85 5.22 15.39
CA PRO A 135 -13.90 6.24 15.49
C PRO A 135 -13.73 7.11 16.74
N ARG A 136 -13.36 6.50 17.86
CA ARG A 136 -13.18 7.17 19.16
C ARG A 136 -12.11 8.25 19.15
N LEU A 137 -11.05 8.08 18.35
CA LEU A 137 -9.98 9.08 18.24
C LEU A 137 -10.51 10.34 17.52
N LYS A 138 -11.26 10.14 16.45
CA LYS A 138 -11.88 11.24 15.68
C LYS A 138 -12.96 11.96 16.48
N GLU A 139 -13.76 11.23 17.24
CA GLU A 139 -14.72 11.83 18.20
C GLU A 139 -14.00 12.71 19.22
N TYR A 140 -12.89 12.24 19.79
CA TYR A 140 -12.09 13.00 20.74
C TYR A 140 -11.48 14.27 20.11
N ASP A 141 -10.94 14.19 18.91
CA ASP A 141 -10.37 15.34 18.19
C ASP A 141 -11.46 16.36 17.80
N MET A 142 -12.64 15.89 17.38
CA MET A 142 -13.78 16.75 17.11
C MET A 142 -14.27 17.45 18.37
N ASP A 143 -14.37 16.74 19.50
CA ASP A 143 -14.75 17.32 20.78
C ASP A 143 -13.72 18.36 21.27
N ARG A 144 -12.43 18.10 21.07
CA ARG A 144 -11.36 19.06 21.38
C ARG A 144 -11.45 20.31 20.51
N ALA A 145 -11.65 20.16 19.20
CA ALA A 145 -11.83 21.27 18.28
C ALA A 145 -13.10 22.08 18.62
N GLN A 146 -14.20 21.40 18.95
CA GLN A 146 -15.43 22.06 19.40
C GLN A 146 -15.23 22.80 20.72
N ARG A 147 -14.47 22.24 21.69
CA ARG A 147 -14.13 22.95 22.93
C ARG A 147 -13.33 24.21 22.67
N ASN A 148 -12.37 24.18 21.76
CA ASN A 148 -11.58 25.37 21.40
C ASN A 148 -12.42 26.46 20.71
N ILE A 149 -13.47 26.09 19.97
CA ILE A 149 -14.37 27.04 19.29
C ILE A 149 -15.47 27.56 20.22
N LYS A 150 -15.97 26.71 21.12
CA LYS A 150 -17.08 27.02 22.04
C LYS A 150 -16.62 27.54 23.39
N ASP A 151 -15.33 27.77 23.62
CA ASP A 151 -14.83 28.19 24.93
C ASP A 151 -15.54 29.49 25.38
N PRO A 152 -16.50 29.40 26.32
CA PRO A 152 -17.31 30.54 26.71
C PRO A 152 -16.47 31.56 27.48
N TYR A 153 -15.34 31.16 28.04
CA TYR A 153 -14.41 32.04 28.71
C TYR A 153 -13.60 32.88 27.72
N ALA A 154 -13.12 32.29 26.62
CA ALA A 154 -12.39 33.04 25.59
C ALA A 154 -13.28 34.11 24.93
N ARG A 155 -14.53 33.76 24.59
CA ARG A 155 -15.52 34.72 24.07
C ARG A 155 -15.85 35.83 25.07
N LYS A 156 -16.09 35.50 26.34
CA LYS A 156 -16.34 36.51 27.38
C LYS A 156 -15.12 37.41 27.61
N MET A 157 -13.90 36.88 27.52
CA MET A 157 -12.69 37.68 27.64
C MET A 157 -12.51 38.64 26.46
N GLU A 158 -12.80 38.19 25.23
CA GLU A 158 -12.81 39.07 24.06
C GLU A 158 -13.88 40.16 24.17
N GLU A 159 -15.10 39.82 24.58
CA GLU A 159 -16.16 40.81 24.84
C GLU A 159 -15.76 41.81 25.93
N MET A 160 -15.18 41.36 27.03
CA MET A 160 -14.68 42.24 28.08
C MET A 160 -13.55 43.15 27.59
N LYS A 161 -12.60 42.64 26.78
CA LYS A 161 -11.55 43.46 26.17
C LYS A 161 -12.11 44.47 25.18
N LYS A 162 -13.09 44.08 24.36
CA LYS A 162 -13.72 44.95 23.38
C LYS A 162 -14.52 46.06 24.06
N ASN A 163 -15.28 45.73 25.11
CA ASN A 163 -16.03 46.70 25.91
C ASN A 163 -15.10 47.64 26.70
N ASN A 164 -14.00 47.13 27.28
CA ASN A 164 -13.03 47.98 27.96
C ASN A 164 -12.23 48.87 27.00
N ALA A 165 -11.93 48.40 25.79
CA ALA A 165 -11.30 49.23 24.75
C ALA A 165 -12.24 50.34 24.24
N SER A 166 -13.56 50.10 24.21
CA SER A 166 -14.56 51.12 23.88
C SER A 166 -14.86 52.09 25.03
N ALA A 167 -14.62 51.70 26.28
CA ALA A 167 -14.81 52.57 27.46
C ALA A 167 -13.64 53.53 27.71
N GLY A 168 -12.48 53.31 27.09
CA GLY A 168 -11.29 54.15 27.24
C GLY A 168 -11.20 55.37 26.31
N HIS A 169 -12.23 55.66 25.50
CA HIS A 169 -12.22 56.77 24.54
C HIS A 169 -13.28 57.84 24.82
N MET A 170 -13.63 58.02 26.10
CA MET A 170 -14.59 59.02 26.58
C MET A 170 -13.95 59.95 27.59
N ASP A 171 -12.75 60.47 27.31
CA ASP A 171 -12.22 61.66 27.98
C ASP A 171 -11.08 62.23 27.13
N GLU A 172 -11.41 63.24 26.32
CA GLU A 172 -10.56 64.40 25.99
C GLU A 172 -11.44 65.36 25.16
N LEU A 173 -12.23 66.18 25.87
CA LEU A 173 -12.81 67.45 25.41
C LEU A 173 -12.05 68.59 26.11
#